data_AF-L0ABP7-F1
#
_entry.id   AF-L0ABP7-F1
#
_cell.length_a   1.000
_cell.length_b   1.000
_cell.length_c   1.000
_cell.angle_alpha   90.00
_cell.angle_beta   90.00
_cell.angle_gamma   90.00
#
_symmetry.space_group_name_H-M   'P 1'
#
loop_
_entity.id
_entity.type
_entity.pdbx_description
1 polymer ?
#
loop_
_entity_poly.entity_id
_entity_poly.type
_entity_poly.pdbx_seq_one_letter_code
_entity_poly.pdbx_strand_id
1 'polypeptide(L)'
;MEEKGSEEKIIKETLQRIYEISPLDLYILFHLKKANVDYGRSIASILGISIDIITDELDKLEKMGLIERHQGSAIKRSEAKFKLAEEVRKHHTYYKLTRETCLSIRKLIKNYEGLNEYFKKITNYDNTLKLLIFLRKAENEHAGTIVKVFGLDMDKTINILEKLENLGLVIPVKEKIIKAKHRKAKPKEETRTHHIYYRITRLTEMILRYSEIS
;
A
#
# COMPACT_ATOMS: atom_id res chain seq x y z
N MET A 1 30.43 17.23 -10.27
CA MET A 1 29.82 17.40 -8.93
C MET A 1 28.42 18.01 -9.00
N GLU A 2 28.11 18.83 -10.02
CA GLU A 2 26.79 19.48 -10.18
C GLU A 2 25.62 18.52 -10.49
N GLU A 3 25.84 17.48 -11.30
CA GLU A 3 24.78 16.52 -11.67
C GLU A 3 24.22 15.71 -10.48
N LYS A 4 25.07 15.36 -9.50
CA LYS A 4 24.64 14.63 -8.29
C LYS A 4 23.73 15.48 -7.39
N GLY A 5 24.00 16.79 -7.29
CA GLY A 5 23.19 17.72 -6.52
C GLY A 5 21.80 17.95 -7.12
N SER A 6 21.71 17.93 -8.46
CA SER A 6 20.44 18.04 -9.18
C SER A 6 19.55 16.82 -9.00
N GLU A 7 20.10 15.60 -9.14
CA GLU A 7 19.33 14.36 -8.98
C GLU A 7 18.81 14.19 -7.54
N GLU A 8 19.64 14.47 -6.54
CA GLU A 8 19.22 14.35 -5.14
C GLU A 8 18.08 15.31 -4.78
N LYS A 9 18.11 16.54 -5.33
CA LYS A 9 17.02 17.50 -5.21
C LYS A 9 15.72 16.97 -5.80
N ILE A 10 15.76 16.45 -7.04
CA ILE A 10 14.60 15.89 -7.73
C ILE A 10 14.01 14.68 -6.97
N ILE A 11 14.87 13.80 -6.45
CA ILE A 11 14.44 12.66 -5.63
C ILE A 11 13.72 13.15 -4.36
N LYS A 12 14.25 14.19 -3.70
CA LYS A 12 13.66 14.76 -2.48
C LYS A 12 12.30 15.40 -2.75
N GLU A 13 12.17 16.18 -3.83
CA GLU A 13 10.90 16.77 -4.26
C GLU A 13 9.86 15.70 -4.63
N THR A 14 10.30 14.63 -5.29
CA THR A 14 9.43 13.50 -5.64
C THR A 14 9.00 12.71 -4.40
N LEU A 15 9.90 12.51 -3.42
CA LEU A 15 9.52 11.92 -2.13
C LEU A 15 8.51 12.77 -1.39
N GLN A 16 8.63 14.10 -1.43
CA GLN A 16 7.66 14.99 -0.80
C GLN A 16 6.26 14.80 -1.40
N ARG A 17 6.14 14.74 -2.73
CA ARG A 17 4.87 14.39 -3.40
C ARG A 17 4.34 13.03 -2.95
N ILE A 18 5.21 12.02 -2.85
CA ILE A 18 4.81 10.67 -2.38
C ILE A 18 4.31 10.70 -0.93
N TYR A 19 4.80 11.61 -0.08
CA TYR A 19 4.29 11.74 1.28
C TYR A 19 2.89 12.37 1.37
N GLU A 20 2.37 12.91 0.27
CA GLU A 20 1.08 13.60 0.20
C GLU A 20 -0.02 12.76 -0.48
N ILE A 21 0.33 11.61 -1.08
CA ILE A 21 -0.64 10.74 -1.76
C ILE A 21 -1.34 9.77 -0.80
N SER A 22 -2.51 9.28 -1.23
CA SER A 22 -3.28 8.30 -0.45
C SER A 22 -2.60 6.92 -0.39
N PRO A 23 -3.00 6.02 0.52
CA PRO A 23 -2.50 4.66 0.51
C PRO A 23 -2.82 3.90 -0.79
N LEU A 24 -3.95 4.20 -1.44
CA LEU A 24 -4.32 3.62 -2.73
C LEU A 24 -3.32 4.04 -3.82
N ASP A 25 -2.99 5.33 -3.87
CA ASP A 25 -1.98 5.87 -4.78
C ASP A 25 -0.60 5.23 -4.53
N LEU A 26 -0.20 5.12 -3.26
CA LEU A 26 1.08 4.48 -2.91
C LEU A 26 1.12 3.03 -3.39
N TYR A 27 0.03 2.29 -3.23
CA TYR A 27 -0.08 0.95 -3.80
C TYR A 27 0.06 0.95 -5.32
N ILE A 28 -0.61 1.85 -6.05
CA ILE A 28 -0.50 1.94 -7.52
C ILE A 28 0.95 2.15 -7.92
N LEU A 29 1.68 3.02 -7.22
CA LEU A 29 3.11 3.25 -7.46
C LEU A 29 3.95 1.98 -7.22
N PHE A 30 3.70 1.25 -6.13
CA PHE A 30 4.38 -0.01 -5.84
C PHE A 30 4.04 -1.11 -6.85
N HIS A 31 2.78 -1.17 -7.29
CA HIS A 31 2.33 -2.08 -8.32
C HIS A 31 3.06 -1.83 -9.63
N LEU A 32 3.10 -0.58 -10.11
CA LEU A 32 3.82 -0.22 -11.32
C LEU A 32 5.34 -0.44 -11.18
N LYS A 33 5.91 -0.26 -9.98
CA LYS A 33 7.32 -0.60 -9.72
C LYS A 33 7.61 -2.10 -9.94
N LYS A 34 6.66 -2.98 -9.59
CA LYS A 34 6.77 -4.44 -9.73
C LYS A 34 6.37 -4.93 -11.12
N ALA A 35 5.28 -4.41 -11.68
CA ALA A 35 4.77 -4.75 -13.00
C ALA A 35 5.61 -4.15 -14.14
N ASN A 36 6.34 -3.07 -13.86
CA ASN A 36 7.01 -2.16 -14.80
C ASN A 36 6.03 -1.36 -15.69
N VAL A 37 5.05 -2.02 -16.30
CA VAL A 37 3.98 -1.41 -17.09
C VAL A 37 2.67 -2.16 -16.81
N ASP A 38 1.58 -1.45 -16.53
CA ASP A 38 0.25 -2.06 -16.38
C ASP A 38 -0.89 -1.08 -16.70
N TYR A 39 -2.14 -1.55 -16.73
CA TYR A 39 -3.34 -0.80 -17.07
C TYR A 39 -4.39 -0.85 -15.94
N GLY A 40 -5.30 0.13 -15.93
CA GLY A 40 -6.24 0.34 -14.82
C GLY A 40 -7.08 -0.87 -14.45
N ARG A 41 -7.61 -1.62 -15.43
CA ARG A 41 -8.44 -2.81 -15.15
C ARG A 41 -7.68 -3.92 -14.43
N SER A 42 -6.41 -4.12 -14.75
CA SER A 42 -5.56 -5.12 -14.07
C SER A 42 -5.36 -4.74 -12.60
N ILE A 43 -5.00 -3.48 -12.36
CA ILE A 43 -4.82 -2.92 -11.01
C ILE A 43 -6.12 -3.03 -10.19
N ALA A 44 -7.25 -2.62 -10.78
CA ALA A 44 -8.58 -2.71 -10.17
C ALA A 44 -8.94 -4.15 -9.76
N SER A 45 -8.66 -5.12 -10.63
CA SER A 45 -8.95 -6.54 -10.36
C SER A 45 -8.15 -7.11 -9.18
N ILE A 46 -6.93 -6.64 -8.93
CA ILE A 46 -6.07 -7.15 -7.84
C ILE A 46 -6.56 -6.68 -6.47
N LEU A 47 -7.08 -5.45 -6.41
CA LEU A 47 -7.65 -4.87 -5.20
C LEU A 47 -9.13 -5.19 -5.00
N GLY A 48 -9.85 -5.55 -6.06
CA GLY A 48 -11.31 -5.67 -6.02
C GLY A 48 -12.01 -4.31 -5.89
N ILE A 49 -11.43 -3.26 -6.48
CA ILE A 49 -11.97 -1.88 -6.48
C ILE A 49 -12.52 -1.57 -7.88
N SER A 50 -13.47 -0.63 -7.98
CA SER A 50 -13.99 -0.16 -9.27
C SER A 50 -12.86 0.36 -10.17
N ILE A 51 -12.97 0.07 -11.47
CA ILE A 51 -12.06 0.61 -12.48
C ILE A 51 -12.13 2.14 -12.56
N ASP A 52 -13.29 2.74 -12.27
CA ASP A 52 -13.47 4.20 -12.33
C ASP A 52 -12.59 4.88 -11.29
N ILE A 53 -12.62 4.41 -10.04
CA ILE A 53 -11.75 4.88 -8.95
C ILE A 53 -10.28 4.76 -9.33
N ILE A 54 -9.88 3.61 -9.88
CA ILE A 54 -8.47 3.40 -10.28
C ILE A 54 -8.08 4.33 -11.43
N THR A 55 -8.99 4.61 -12.37
CA THR A 55 -8.73 5.51 -13.50
C THR A 55 -8.55 6.94 -13.01
N ASP A 56 -9.39 7.40 -12.08
CA ASP A 56 -9.28 8.73 -11.46
C ASP A 56 -7.94 8.90 -10.73
N GLU A 57 -7.52 7.89 -9.96
CA GLU A 57 -6.22 7.93 -9.26
C GLU A 57 -5.03 7.85 -10.24
N LEU A 58 -5.13 7.09 -11.34
CA LEU A 58 -4.10 7.07 -12.38
C LEU A 58 -3.96 8.44 -13.07
N ASP A 59 -5.07 9.09 -13.41
CA ASP A 59 -5.07 10.42 -14.02
C ASP A 59 -4.51 11.48 -13.06
N LYS A 60 -4.82 11.38 -11.77
CA LYS A 60 -4.24 12.22 -10.73
C LYS A 60 -2.74 12.01 -10.61
N LEU A 61 -2.27 10.77 -10.53
CA LEU A 61 -0.85 10.44 -10.44
C LEU A 61 -0.07 10.88 -11.69
N GLU A 62 -0.69 10.81 -12.87
CA GLU A 62 -0.13 11.33 -14.13
C GLU A 62 0.02 12.85 -14.07
N LYS A 63 -1.03 13.58 -13.63
CA LYS A 63 -0.99 15.04 -13.44
C LYS A 63 0.06 15.47 -12.40
N MET A 64 0.30 14.65 -11.38
CA MET A 64 1.35 14.88 -10.39
C MET A 64 2.76 14.61 -10.93
N GLY A 65 2.90 14.03 -12.13
CA GLY A 65 4.19 13.66 -12.73
C GLY A 65 4.85 12.45 -12.06
N LEU A 66 4.07 11.62 -11.35
CA LEU A 66 4.59 10.41 -10.69
C LEU A 66 4.58 9.19 -11.61
N ILE A 67 3.63 9.18 -12.55
CA ILE A 67 3.51 8.15 -13.60
C ILE A 67 3.38 8.82 -14.96
N GLU A 68 3.56 8.03 -16.02
CA GLU A 68 3.39 8.47 -17.41
C GLU A 68 2.77 7.36 -18.25
N ARG A 69 2.08 7.74 -19.33
CA ARG A 69 1.55 6.80 -20.32
C ARG A 69 2.67 6.09 -21.07
N HIS A 70 2.56 4.78 -21.18
CA HIS A 70 3.46 3.95 -21.96
C HIS A 70 3.17 4.09 -23.46
N GLN A 71 4.16 4.55 -24.23
CA GLN A 71 4.07 4.78 -25.69
C GLN A 71 4.15 3.48 -26.50
N GLY A 72 3.72 3.53 -27.78
CA GLY A 72 3.73 2.39 -28.71
C GLY A 72 2.40 1.64 -28.83
N SER A 73 2.25 0.82 -29.86
CA SER A 73 1.00 0.11 -30.20
C SER A 73 0.87 -1.30 -29.59
N ALA A 74 1.96 -1.84 -29.06
CA ALA A 74 2.01 -3.16 -28.43
C ALA A 74 2.83 -3.12 -27.15
N ILE A 75 2.71 -4.18 -26.36
CA ILE A 75 3.50 -4.37 -25.12
C ILE A 75 4.08 -5.76 -25.16
N LYS A 76 5.38 -5.88 -24.89
CA LYS A 76 6.03 -7.17 -24.75
C LYS A 76 6.07 -7.62 -23.29
N ARG A 77 6.13 -8.92 -23.05
CA ARG A 77 6.30 -9.49 -21.70
C ARG A 77 7.59 -9.02 -21.02
N SER A 78 8.64 -8.77 -21.81
CA SER A 78 9.89 -8.15 -21.31
C SER A 78 9.67 -6.77 -20.69
N GLU A 79 8.61 -6.07 -21.10
CA GLU A 79 8.26 -4.72 -20.64
C GLU A 79 7.17 -4.74 -19.55
N ALA A 80 6.19 -5.65 -19.65
CA ALA A 80 5.13 -5.82 -18.64
C ALA A 80 5.26 -7.17 -17.93
N LYS A 81 5.82 -7.16 -16.73
CA LYS A 81 6.24 -8.38 -16.00
C LYS A 81 5.08 -9.28 -15.57
N PHE A 82 3.90 -8.72 -15.36
CA PHE A 82 2.70 -9.48 -14.96
C PHE A 82 1.93 -10.05 -16.15
N LYS A 83 2.38 -9.76 -17.37
CA LYS A 83 1.78 -10.29 -18.57
C LYS A 83 2.14 -11.77 -18.77
N LEU A 84 1.14 -12.56 -19.16
CA LEU A 84 1.32 -13.98 -19.49
C LEU A 84 1.76 -14.19 -20.94
N ALA A 85 1.11 -13.51 -21.89
CA ALA A 85 1.43 -13.61 -23.32
C ALA A 85 2.73 -12.87 -23.69
N GLU A 86 3.44 -13.33 -24.72
CA GLU A 86 4.69 -12.71 -25.18
C GLU A 86 4.50 -11.26 -25.67
N GLU A 87 3.46 -11.02 -26.46
CA GLU A 87 3.11 -9.70 -27.00
C GLU A 87 1.59 -9.56 -27.17
N VAL A 88 1.06 -8.33 -27.01
CA VAL A 88 -0.37 -8.01 -27.17
C VAL A 88 -0.44 -6.58 -27.69
N ARG A 89 -1.29 -6.36 -28.70
CA ARG A 89 -1.64 -5.03 -29.19
C ARG A 89 -2.48 -4.29 -28.14
N LYS A 90 -2.16 -3.02 -27.89
CA LYS A 90 -2.82 -2.24 -26.85
C LYS A 90 -4.24 -1.88 -27.27
N HIS A 91 -5.19 -2.17 -26.41
CA HIS A 91 -6.57 -1.66 -26.46
C HIS A 91 -6.90 -0.81 -25.22
N HIS A 92 -5.92 -0.62 -24.33
CA HIS A 92 -6.04 0.11 -23.08
C HIS A 92 -4.88 1.10 -22.94
N THR A 93 -5.11 2.12 -22.12
CA THR A 93 -4.03 3.00 -21.66
C THR A 93 -3.20 2.26 -20.63
N TYR A 94 -1.90 2.18 -20.88
CA TYR A 94 -0.93 1.59 -19.96
C TYR A 94 -0.09 2.69 -19.35
N TYR A 95 0.30 2.49 -18.10
CA TYR A 95 1.07 3.43 -17.32
C TYR A 95 2.36 2.77 -16.83
N LYS A 96 3.37 3.61 -16.60
CA LYS A 96 4.62 3.25 -15.94
C LYS A 96 5.05 4.38 -15.02
N LEU A 97 5.93 4.08 -14.09
CA LEU A 97 6.54 5.12 -13.24
C LEU A 97 7.45 6.03 -14.07
N THR A 98 7.49 7.31 -13.71
CA THR A 98 8.58 8.19 -14.16
C THR A 98 9.91 7.72 -13.59
N ARG A 99 11.04 8.14 -14.20
CA ARG A 99 12.38 7.74 -13.75
C ARG A 99 12.63 8.20 -12.30
N GLU A 100 12.22 9.41 -11.99
CA GLU A 100 12.35 10.07 -10.70
C GLU A 100 11.57 9.29 -9.64
N THR A 101 10.32 8.94 -9.93
CA THR A 101 9.48 8.14 -9.04
C THR A 101 10.05 6.74 -8.81
N CYS A 102 10.62 6.12 -9.85
CA CYS A 102 11.34 4.86 -9.72
C CYS A 102 12.50 4.94 -8.71
N LEU A 103 13.28 6.03 -8.72
CA LEU A 103 14.40 6.23 -7.79
C LEU A 103 13.90 6.56 -6.38
N SER A 104 12.88 7.42 -6.26
CA SER A 104 12.28 7.79 -4.97
C SER A 104 11.64 6.60 -4.27
N ILE A 105 10.90 5.73 -4.98
CA ILE A 105 10.34 4.51 -4.39
C ILE A 105 11.45 3.59 -3.87
N ARG A 106 12.55 3.41 -4.63
CA ARG A 106 13.69 2.60 -4.14
C ARG A 106 14.25 3.15 -2.84
N LYS A 107 14.30 4.48 -2.69
CA LYS A 107 14.74 5.12 -1.44
C LYS A 107 13.71 4.95 -0.32
N LEU A 108 12.42 5.09 -0.62
CA LEU A 108 11.32 4.93 0.34
C LEU A 108 11.28 3.53 0.95
N ILE A 109 11.44 2.48 0.14
CA ILE A 109 11.36 1.07 0.61
C ILE A 109 12.73 0.46 0.92
N LYS A 110 13.81 1.25 0.86
CA LYS A 110 15.17 0.75 1.14
C LYS A 110 15.29 0.19 2.55
N ASN A 111 14.57 0.77 3.49
CA ASN A 111 14.55 0.40 4.89
C ASN A 111 13.16 0.64 5.50
N TYR A 112 12.99 0.18 6.74
CA TYR A 112 11.76 0.33 7.49
C TYR A 112 11.40 1.81 7.68
N GLU A 113 12.39 2.66 7.96
CA GLU A 113 12.22 4.05 8.33
C GLU A 113 11.54 4.87 7.23
N GLY A 114 11.92 4.68 5.97
CA GLY A 114 11.34 5.43 4.85
C GLY A 114 9.84 5.21 4.69
N LEU A 115 9.40 3.94 4.67
CA LEU A 115 7.98 3.63 4.58
C LEU A 115 7.23 3.97 5.87
N ASN A 116 7.87 3.81 7.03
CA ASN A 116 7.26 4.19 8.30
C ASN A 116 7.03 5.70 8.37
N GLU A 117 7.92 6.54 7.82
CA GLU A 117 7.74 7.98 7.74
C GLU A 117 6.50 8.37 6.91
N TYR A 118 6.24 7.68 5.80
CA TYR A 118 5.00 7.86 5.04
C TYR A 118 3.78 7.60 5.91
N PHE A 119 3.74 6.44 6.58
CA PHE A 119 2.62 6.06 7.41
C PHE A 119 2.45 6.99 8.63
N LYS A 120 3.56 7.40 9.25
CA LYS A 120 3.59 8.37 10.34
C LYS A 120 2.95 9.68 9.91
N LYS A 121 3.28 10.21 8.73
CA LYS A 121 2.70 11.48 8.26
C LYS A 121 1.19 11.42 8.07
N ILE A 122 0.66 10.34 7.48
CA ILE A 122 -0.79 10.25 7.21
C ILE A 122 -1.63 9.89 8.45
N THR A 123 -1.01 9.29 9.47
CA THR A 123 -1.69 8.86 10.71
C THR A 123 -1.37 9.70 11.93
N ASN A 124 -0.30 10.50 11.89
CA ASN A 124 0.31 11.15 13.04
C ASN A 124 0.70 10.16 14.16
N TYR A 125 1.13 8.95 13.81
CA TYR A 125 1.56 7.91 14.75
C TYR A 125 2.87 7.22 14.32
N ASP A 126 3.86 7.24 15.21
CA ASP A 126 5.24 6.79 14.90
C ASP A 126 5.35 5.30 14.56
N ASN A 127 4.46 4.45 15.09
CA ASN A 127 4.57 3.00 14.95
C ASN A 127 3.50 2.40 14.03
N THR A 128 2.94 3.21 13.11
CA THR A 128 1.89 2.75 12.21
C THR A 128 2.32 1.57 11.35
N LEU A 129 3.52 1.60 10.74
CA LEU A 129 3.97 0.46 9.92
C LEU A 129 4.13 -0.81 10.77
N LYS A 130 4.67 -0.69 11.98
CA LYS A 130 4.79 -1.80 12.94
C LYS A 130 3.43 -2.38 13.32
N LEU A 131 2.41 -1.53 13.51
CA LEU A 131 1.04 -1.96 13.79
C LEU A 131 0.43 -2.72 12.60
N LEU A 132 0.60 -2.22 11.37
CA LEU A 132 0.10 -2.91 10.17
C LEU A 132 0.80 -4.26 9.96
N ILE A 133 2.12 -4.35 10.18
CA ILE A 133 2.88 -5.61 10.13
C ILE A 133 2.41 -6.58 11.23
N PHE A 134 2.17 -6.08 12.45
CA PHE A 134 1.63 -6.89 13.54
C PHE A 134 0.26 -7.48 13.17
N LEU A 135 -0.67 -6.65 12.67
CA LEU A 135 -2.00 -7.09 12.25
C LEU A 135 -1.94 -8.08 11.08
N ARG A 136 -1.02 -7.90 10.13
CA ARG A 136 -0.76 -8.87 9.05
C ARG A 136 -0.42 -10.25 9.61
N LYS A 137 0.44 -10.32 10.64
CA LYS A 137 0.89 -11.57 11.27
C LYS A 137 -0.20 -12.18 12.16
N ALA A 138 -0.95 -11.35 12.88
CA ALA A 138 -2.00 -11.78 13.80
C ALA A 138 -3.29 -12.22 13.07
N GLU A 139 -3.49 -11.76 11.83
CA GLU A 139 -4.72 -11.78 11.03
C GLU A 139 -5.86 -10.97 11.65
N ASN A 140 -6.38 -11.39 12.80
CA ASN A 140 -7.46 -10.69 13.51
C ASN A 140 -7.05 -10.43 14.96
N GLU A 141 -7.11 -9.17 15.41
CA GLU A 141 -6.74 -8.85 16.79
C GLU A 141 -7.63 -7.78 17.43
N HIS A 142 -7.79 -7.88 18.75
CA HIS A 142 -8.59 -6.98 19.56
C HIS A 142 -7.81 -5.73 19.99
N ALA A 143 -8.49 -4.58 20.06
CA ALA A 143 -7.89 -3.31 20.50
C ALA A 143 -7.15 -3.42 21.84
N GLY A 144 -7.71 -4.14 22.83
CA GLY A 144 -7.05 -4.35 24.11
C GLY A 144 -5.76 -5.19 24.06
N THR A 145 -5.57 -6.02 23.03
CA THR A 145 -4.27 -6.68 22.79
C THR A 145 -3.28 -5.69 22.19
N ILE A 146 -3.73 -4.85 21.25
CA ILE A 146 -2.91 -3.80 20.63
C ILE A 146 -2.38 -2.83 21.69
N VAL A 147 -3.25 -2.36 22.60
CA VAL A 147 -2.90 -1.56 23.80
C VAL A 147 -1.69 -2.18 24.52
N LYS A 148 -1.75 -3.48 24.85
CA LYS A 148 -0.70 -4.18 25.58
C LYS A 148 0.60 -4.31 24.80
N VAL A 149 0.52 -4.64 23.51
CA VAL A 149 1.70 -4.85 22.65
C VAL A 149 2.42 -3.53 22.36
N PHE A 150 1.68 -2.44 22.19
CA PHE A 150 2.23 -1.14 21.81
C PHE A 150 2.38 -0.17 22.98
N GLY A 151 2.00 -0.55 24.20
CA GLY A 151 2.10 0.29 25.38
C GLY A 151 1.28 1.58 25.29
N LEU A 152 0.16 1.54 24.56
CA LEU A 152 -0.74 2.68 24.37
C LEU A 152 -1.89 2.64 25.37
N ASP A 153 -2.55 3.77 25.56
CA ASP A 153 -3.88 3.79 26.18
C ASP A 153 -4.98 3.38 25.17
N MET A 154 -6.16 3.04 25.69
CA MET A 154 -7.27 2.55 24.88
C MET A 154 -7.77 3.62 23.91
N ASP A 155 -7.94 4.86 24.36
CA ASP A 155 -8.49 5.95 23.55
C ASP A 155 -7.59 6.26 22.36
N LYS A 156 -6.27 6.35 22.58
CA LYS A 156 -5.29 6.48 21.48
C LYS A 156 -5.36 5.30 20.51
N THR A 157 -5.50 4.07 21.03
CA THR A 157 -5.58 2.88 20.19
C THR A 157 -6.82 2.90 19.29
N ILE A 158 -7.98 3.27 19.84
CA ILE A 158 -9.23 3.41 19.06
C ILE A 158 -9.08 4.51 18.01
N ASN A 159 -8.57 5.70 18.39
CA ASN A 159 -8.35 6.80 17.45
C ASN A 159 -7.44 6.40 16.27
N ILE A 160 -6.37 5.64 16.55
CA ILE A 160 -5.47 5.13 15.50
C ILE A 160 -6.20 4.13 14.60
N LEU A 161 -6.98 3.21 15.16
CA LEU A 161 -7.72 2.20 14.39
C LEU A 161 -8.80 2.83 13.52
N GLU A 162 -9.54 3.81 14.02
CA GLU A 162 -10.52 4.58 13.25
C GLU A 162 -9.84 5.37 12.12
N LYS A 163 -8.69 5.99 12.39
CA LYS A 163 -7.90 6.69 11.35
C LYS A 163 -7.46 5.72 10.25
N LEU A 164 -6.98 4.54 10.63
CA LEU A 164 -6.58 3.50 9.69
C LEU A 164 -7.76 2.94 8.90
N GLU A 165 -8.93 2.81 9.52
CA GLU A 165 -10.16 2.38 8.85
C GLU A 165 -10.60 3.40 7.81
N ASN A 166 -10.61 4.69 8.16
CA ASN A 166 -10.94 5.79 7.25
C ASN A 166 -9.97 5.89 6.07
N LEU A 167 -8.71 5.48 6.25
CA LEU A 167 -7.70 5.39 5.19
C LEU A 167 -7.82 4.09 4.36
N GLY A 168 -8.76 3.20 4.69
CA GLY A 168 -8.93 1.91 4.03
C GLY A 168 -7.82 0.90 4.33
N LEU A 169 -7.04 1.09 5.40
CA LEU A 169 -5.90 0.26 5.76
C LEU A 169 -6.27 -0.92 6.66
N VAL A 170 -7.24 -0.73 7.54
CA VAL A 170 -7.80 -1.78 8.40
C VAL A 170 -9.32 -1.80 8.31
N ILE A 171 -9.93 -2.90 8.72
CA ILE A 171 -11.39 -3.03 8.84
C ILE A 171 -11.76 -3.78 10.12
N PRO A 172 -12.92 -3.46 10.73
CA PRO A 172 -13.49 -4.27 11.78
C PRO A 172 -13.96 -5.62 11.24
N VAL A 173 -13.76 -6.66 12.04
CA VAL A 173 -14.20 -8.04 11.80
C VAL A 173 -15.66 -8.14 12.21
N LYS A 174 -16.53 -8.57 11.29
CA LYS A 174 -17.98 -8.65 11.51
C LYS A 174 -18.44 -10.04 11.94
N GLU A 175 -17.57 -11.03 11.78
CA GLU A 175 -17.81 -12.43 12.06
C GLU A 175 -17.98 -12.68 13.56
N LYS A 176 -19.10 -13.30 13.96
CA LYS A 176 -19.42 -13.60 15.36
C LYS A 176 -18.47 -14.63 15.99
N ILE A 177 -17.77 -15.40 15.17
CA ILE A 177 -16.86 -16.48 15.58
C ILE A 177 -15.58 -16.38 14.75
N ILE A 178 -14.45 -16.20 15.43
CA ILE A 178 -13.10 -16.25 14.86
C ILE A 178 -12.48 -17.59 15.24
N LYS A 179 -12.14 -18.42 14.25
CA LYS A 179 -11.48 -19.73 14.47
C LYS A 179 -9.99 -19.57 14.77
N ALA A 180 -9.37 -20.59 15.35
CA ALA A 180 -7.93 -20.61 15.66
C ALA A 180 -7.04 -20.15 14.49
N LYS A 181 -7.31 -20.65 13.28
CA LYS A 181 -6.55 -20.33 12.07
C LYS A 181 -6.57 -18.83 11.70
N HIS A 182 -7.58 -18.10 12.17
CA HIS A 182 -7.80 -16.69 11.91
C HIS A 182 -7.31 -15.78 13.05
N ARG A 183 -6.81 -16.35 14.17
CA ARG A 183 -6.30 -15.58 15.31
C ARG A 183 -4.93 -16.10 15.71
N LYS A 184 -3.90 -15.69 14.99
CA LYS A 184 -2.55 -16.29 15.10
C LYS A 184 -1.75 -15.82 16.31
N ALA A 185 -1.95 -14.59 16.78
CA ALA A 185 -1.20 -14.05 17.92
C ALA A 185 -1.61 -14.68 19.27
N LYS A 186 -2.85 -15.16 19.39
CA LYS A 186 -3.35 -15.90 20.56
C LYS A 186 -4.42 -16.90 20.11
N PRO A 187 -4.02 -18.05 19.54
CA PRO A 187 -4.95 -19.01 18.96
C PRO A 187 -5.87 -19.61 20.04
N LYS A 188 -7.15 -19.76 19.68
CA LYS A 188 -8.19 -20.44 20.45
C LYS A 188 -9.04 -21.21 19.44
N GLU A 189 -9.51 -22.41 19.77
CA GLU A 189 -10.36 -23.22 18.87
C GLU A 189 -11.46 -22.36 18.23
N GLU A 190 -12.20 -21.65 19.08
CA GLU A 190 -13.15 -20.62 18.69
C GLU A 190 -13.05 -19.41 19.62
N THR A 191 -13.19 -18.22 19.05
CA THR A 191 -13.33 -16.97 19.78
C THR A 191 -14.65 -16.33 19.37
N ARG A 192 -15.62 -16.30 20.28
CA ARG A 192 -16.84 -15.50 20.10
C ARG A 192 -16.47 -14.01 20.21
N THR A 193 -16.82 -13.22 19.21
CA THR A 193 -16.48 -11.79 19.17
C THR A 193 -17.44 -10.99 20.02
N HIS A 194 -17.19 -10.96 21.32
CA HIS A 194 -17.87 -10.04 22.24
C HIS A 194 -17.31 -8.61 22.14
N HIS A 195 -16.14 -8.45 21.51
CA HIS A 195 -15.46 -7.18 21.27
C HIS A 195 -15.13 -7.03 19.80
N ILE A 196 -14.81 -5.80 19.38
CA ILE A 196 -14.41 -5.50 17.99
C ILE A 196 -12.97 -5.99 17.76
N TYR A 197 -12.81 -6.83 16.74
CA TYR A 197 -11.50 -7.24 16.23
C TYR A 197 -11.21 -6.46 14.95
N TYR A 198 -9.93 -6.25 14.66
CA TYR A 198 -9.47 -5.55 13.47
C TYR A 198 -8.53 -6.44 12.66
N ARG A 199 -8.58 -6.29 11.35
CA ARG A 199 -7.67 -6.93 10.39
C ARG A 199 -7.25 -5.95 9.31
N ILE A 200 -6.12 -6.23 8.66
CA ILE A 200 -5.69 -5.43 7.51
C ILE A 200 -6.60 -5.67 6.29
N THR A 201 -6.74 -4.64 5.44
CA THR A 201 -7.44 -4.75 4.16
C THR A 201 -6.57 -5.41 3.08
N ARG A 202 -7.18 -5.71 1.93
CA ARG A 202 -6.46 -6.15 0.73
C ARG A 202 -5.43 -5.11 0.26
N LEU A 203 -5.79 -3.83 0.35
CA LEU A 203 -4.89 -2.71 0.02
C LEU A 203 -3.61 -2.77 0.86
N THR A 204 -3.74 -2.83 2.19
CA THR A 204 -2.59 -2.94 3.09
C THR A 204 -1.75 -4.18 2.83
N GLU A 205 -2.39 -5.34 2.61
CA GLU A 205 -1.66 -6.58 2.29
C GLU A 205 -0.83 -6.40 1.01
N MET A 206 -1.34 -5.71 0.00
CA MET A 206 -0.60 -5.44 -1.23
C MET A 206 0.52 -4.41 -1.07
N ILE A 207 0.30 -3.34 -0.29
CA ILE A 207 1.36 -2.37 0.05
C ILE A 207 2.53 -3.10 0.73
N LEU A 208 2.24 -3.87 1.79
CA LEU A 208 3.26 -4.61 2.53
C LEU A 208 3.97 -5.64 1.64
N ARG A 209 3.21 -6.42 0.86
CA ARG A 209 3.79 -7.41 -0.07
C ARG A 209 4.72 -6.79 -1.10
N TYR A 210 4.37 -5.65 -1.69
CA TYR A 210 5.18 -5.04 -2.75
C TYR A 210 6.30 -4.14 -2.24
N SER A 211 6.20 -3.67 -0.98
CA SER A 211 7.30 -3.00 -0.29
C SER A 211 8.46 -3.92 0.08
N GLU A 212 8.23 -5.23 0.12
CA GLU A 212 9.20 -6.25 0.59
C GLU A 212 9.63 -6.07 2.06
N ILE A 213 8.91 -5.24 2.82
CA ILE A 213 9.09 -5.08 4.26
C ILE A 213 8.24 -6.14 4.99
N SER A 214 8.87 -6.88 5.91
CA SER A 214 8.33 -8.07 6.60
C SER A 214 8.16 -7.91 8.11
#